data_AF-A0A2D4SMY6-F1
#
_entry.id   AF-A0A2D4SMY6-F1
#
_cell.length_a   1.000
_cell.length_b   1.000
_cell.length_c   1.000
_cell.angle_alpha   90.00
_cell.angle_beta   90.00
_cell.angle_gamma   90.00
#
_symmetry.space_group_name_H-M   'P 1'
#
loop_
_entity.id
_entity.type
_entity.pdbx_description
1 polymer ?
#
loop_
_entity_poly.entity_id
_entity_poly.type
_entity_poly.pdbx_seq_one_letter_code
_entity_poly.pdbx_strand_id
1 'polypeptide(L)'
;MYHPLMLSSMAEISTKKQTLRLLVTLVLLVALGGACGFLFRGQIETLGSWLISQLGIWGLVIGTLITDTSPLPLTSEPIAIIGFGAKIPLWTIICTMSVTSHLAGPIGYLCGQSIRNFSFVQKLLQGRLKPLCEFVQKNGVAAVAMGALLPLPYALTTWIAGAVGIGFWYTFLASTLRWVKTAMYVYLLSLGWMMS
;
A
#
# COMPACT_ATOMS: atom_id res chain seq x y z
N MET A 1 39.52 6.86 -5.10
CA MET A 1 39.94 7.26 -3.74
C MET A 1 39.01 8.40 -3.31
N TYR A 2 37.96 8.09 -2.54
CA TYR A 2 36.96 9.09 -2.17
C TYR A 2 37.47 9.92 -0.97
N HIS A 3 37.44 11.24 -1.12
CA HIS A 3 37.99 12.19 -0.16
C HIS A 3 37.16 12.21 1.15
N PRO A 4 37.79 12.08 2.33
CA PRO A 4 37.09 11.99 3.62
C PRO A 4 36.31 13.25 4.05
N LEU A 5 36.35 14.33 3.26
CA LEU A 5 35.61 15.58 3.51
C LEU A 5 34.18 15.57 2.92
N MET A 6 33.87 14.66 1.99
CA MET A 6 32.53 14.53 1.42
C MET A 6 31.56 13.77 2.34
N LEU A 7 32.07 12.90 3.22
CA LEU A 7 31.25 12.11 4.15
C LEU A 7 30.84 12.90 5.40
N SER A 8 31.62 13.89 5.85
CA SER A 8 31.24 14.74 6.99
C SER A 8 30.15 15.76 6.60
N SER A 9 30.17 16.26 5.36
CA SER A 9 29.20 17.21 4.83
C SER A 9 27.77 16.64 4.72
N MET A 10 27.62 15.33 4.49
CA MET A 10 26.29 14.69 4.45
C MET A 10 25.74 14.32 5.84
N ALA A 11 26.57 14.33 6.88
CA ALA A 11 26.18 13.99 8.25
C ALA A 11 25.76 15.21 9.11
N GLU A 12 26.15 16.44 8.71
CA GLU A 12 25.88 17.67 9.46
C GLU A 12 24.61 18.43 9.03
N ILE A 13 23.90 17.98 7.99
CA ILE A 13 22.65 18.61 7.52
C ILE A 13 21.43 17.86 8.11
N SER A 14 21.32 17.83 9.43
CA SER A 14 20.05 17.57 10.11
C SER A 14 19.89 18.62 11.21
N THR A 15 19.49 19.82 10.79
CA THR A 15 19.26 20.92 11.72
C THR A 15 18.06 20.60 12.60
N LYS A 16 18.14 20.80 13.93
CA LYS A 16 17.03 20.60 14.87
C LYS A 16 15.69 21.19 14.38
N LYS A 17 15.76 22.29 13.61
CA LYS A 17 14.63 22.95 12.94
C LYS A 17 13.93 22.10 11.89
N GLN A 18 14.67 21.31 11.09
CA GLN A 18 14.11 20.37 10.12
C GLN A 18 13.43 19.18 10.82
N THR A 19 14.07 18.62 11.85
CA THR A 19 13.47 17.54 12.66
C THR A 19 12.20 18.02 13.36
N LEU A 20 12.21 19.21 13.94
CA LEU A 20 11.02 19.81 14.54
C LEU A 20 9.91 20.05 13.51
N ARG A 21 10.26 20.57 12.32
CA ARG A 21 9.28 20.77 11.24
C ARG A 21 8.66 19.43 10.82
N LEU A 22 9.47 18.36 10.65
CA LEU A 22 8.97 17.03 10.33
C LEU A 22 8.02 16.50 11.41
N LEU A 23 8.40 16.61 12.69
CA LEU A 23 7.55 16.19 13.80
C LEU A 23 6.23 16.97 13.85
N VAL A 24 6.28 18.29 13.70
CA VAL A 24 5.08 19.15 13.68
C VAL A 24 4.18 18.79 12.50
N THR A 25 4.76 18.61 11.30
CA THR A 25 4.00 18.18 10.12
C THR A 25 3.36 16.81 10.34
N LEU A 26 4.07 15.85 10.93
CA LEU A 26 3.54 14.52 11.24
C LEU A 26 2.38 14.61 12.24
N VAL A 27 2.55 15.36 13.34
CA VAL A 27 1.49 15.56 14.35
C VAL A 27 0.27 16.25 13.75
N LEU A 28 0.46 17.30 12.95
CA LEU A 28 -0.63 17.97 12.24
C LEU A 28 -1.36 17.02 11.30
N LEU A 29 -0.64 16.18 10.57
CA LEU A 29 -1.22 15.22 9.63
C LEU A 29 -2.05 14.17 10.38
N VAL A 30 -1.55 13.65 11.50
CA VAL A 30 -2.29 12.74 12.39
C VAL A 30 -3.53 13.43 12.99
N ALA A 31 -3.39 14.67 13.47
CA ALA A 31 -4.49 15.42 14.06
C ALA A 31 -5.60 15.73 13.04
N LEU A 32 -5.22 16.16 11.83
CA LEU A 32 -6.16 16.39 10.73
C LEU A 32 -6.85 15.10 10.28
N GLY A 33 -6.08 14.01 10.13
CA GLY A 33 -6.62 12.69 9.82
C GLY A 33 -7.63 12.22 10.87
N GLY A 34 -7.30 12.37 12.15
CA GLY A 34 -8.19 12.06 13.26
C GLY A 34 -9.45 12.93 13.29
N ALA A 35 -9.31 14.25 13.05
CA ALA A 35 -10.44 15.17 13.00
C ALA A 35 -11.38 14.86 11.83
N CYS A 36 -10.84 14.58 10.64
CA CYS A 36 -11.63 14.12 9.50
C CYS A 36 -12.31 12.79 9.80
N GLY A 37 -11.60 11.83 10.40
CA GLY A 37 -12.18 10.55 10.81
C GLY A 37 -13.35 10.73 11.78
N PHE A 38 -13.23 11.64 12.75
CA PHE A 38 -14.29 11.93 13.71
C PHE A 38 -15.48 12.66 13.08
N LEU A 39 -15.24 13.70 12.28
CA LEU A 39 -16.29 14.51 11.64
C LEU A 39 -17.07 13.74 10.57
N PHE A 40 -16.40 12.83 9.85
CA PHE A 40 -17.00 12.07 8.75
C PHE A 40 -17.36 10.62 9.11
N ARG A 41 -17.25 10.23 10.40
CA ARG A 41 -17.51 8.87 10.87
C ARG A 41 -18.90 8.38 10.45
N GLY A 42 -19.94 9.17 10.70
CA GLY A 42 -21.32 8.81 10.38
C GLY A 42 -21.56 8.62 8.88
N GLN A 43 -20.91 9.42 8.04
CA GLN A 43 -21.00 9.31 6.58
C GLN A 43 -20.27 8.05 6.09
N ILE A 44 -19.10 7.72 6.66
CA ILE A 44 -18.36 6.49 6.34
C ILE A 44 -19.15 5.25 6.78
N GLU A 45 -19.77 5.27 7.97
CA GLU A 45 -20.63 4.19 8.46
C GLU A 45 -21.88 4.01 7.60
N THR A 46 -22.51 5.11 7.17
CA THR A 46 -23.68 5.07 6.28
C THR A 46 -23.32 4.56 4.88
N LEU A 47 -22.23 5.06 4.29
CA LEU A 47 -21.75 4.63 2.98
C LEU A 47 -21.31 3.16 3.03
N GLY A 48 -20.60 2.77 4.09
CA GLY A 48 -20.11 1.42 4.30
C GLY A 48 -21.23 0.40 4.54
N SER A 49 -22.21 0.74 5.37
CA SER A 49 -23.41 -0.09 5.58
C SER A 49 -24.26 -0.18 4.33
N TRP A 50 -24.41 0.89 3.55
CA TRP A 50 -25.07 0.82 2.25
C TRP A 50 -24.33 -0.10 1.27
N LEU A 51 -23.02 0.09 1.11
CA LEU A 51 -22.19 -0.70 0.21
C LEU A 51 -22.22 -2.19 0.57
N ILE A 52 -22.11 -2.52 1.86
CA ILE A 52 -22.12 -3.90 2.33
C ILE A 52 -23.53 -4.49 2.38
N SER A 53 -24.57 -3.71 2.66
CA SER A 53 -25.96 -4.23 2.59
C SER A 53 -26.35 -4.67 1.18
N GLN A 54 -25.76 -4.05 0.15
CA GLN A 54 -25.99 -4.42 -1.25
C GLN A 54 -25.01 -5.50 -1.76
N LEU A 55 -23.73 -5.42 -1.37
CA LEU A 55 -22.68 -6.27 -1.96
C LEU A 55 -22.15 -7.37 -1.02
N GLY A 56 -22.46 -7.31 0.28
CA GLY A 56 -21.96 -8.24 1.28
C GLY A 56 -20.43 -8.34 1.26
N ILE A 57 -19.94 -9.58 1.25
CA ILE A 57 -18.51 -9.90 1.17
C ILE A 57 -17.85 -9.42 -0.14
N TRP A 58 -18.62 -9.25 -1.22
CA TRP A 58 -18.08 -8.75 -2.49
C TRP A 58 -17.68 -7.29 -2.43
N GLY A 59 -18.29 -6.50 -1.54
CA GLY A 59 -17.86 -5.12 -1.29
C GLY A 59 -16.42 -5.06 -0.76
N LEU A 60 -16.05 -6.00 0.14
CA LEU A 60 -14.68 -6.15 0.62
C LEU A 60 -13.74 -6.55 -0.52
N VAL A 61 -14.12 -7.55 -1.31
CA VAL A 61 -13.30 -8.02 -2.44
C VAL A 61 -13.06 -6.88 -3.44
N ILE A 62 -14.11 -6.22 -3.93
CA ILE A 62 -13.97 -5.17 -4.94
C ILE A 62 -13.17 -3.99 -4.37
N GLY A 63 -13.49 -3.56 -3.15
CA GLY A 63 -12.77 -2.45 -2.49
C GLY A 63 -11.29 -2.75 -2.30
N THR A 64 -10.95 -3.93 -1.77
CA THR A 64 -9.55 -4.35 -1.60
C THR A 64 -8.85 -4.52 -2.93
N LEU A 65 -9.53 -5.07 -3.95
CA LEU A 65 -8.93 -5.27 -5.26
C LEU A 65 -8.59 -3.94 -5.94
N ILE A 66 -9.51 -2.97 -5.91
CA ILE A 66 -9.30 -1.63 -6.47
C ILE A 66 -8.15 -0.92 -5.76
N THR A 67 -8.17 -0.93 -4.43
CA THR A 67 -7.14 -0.25 -3.62
C THR A 67 -5.76 -0.88 -3.82
N ASP A 68 -5.65 -2.20 -3.74
CA ASP A 68 -4.36 -2.90 -3.80
C ASP A 68 -3.80 -3.11 -5.23
N THR A 69 -4.65 -2.99 -6.25
CA THR A 69 -4.18 -3.01 -7.65
C THR A 69 -3.83 -1.60 -8.14
N SER A 70 -4.35 -0.56 -7.50
CA SER A 70 -4.15 0.82 -7.94
C SER A 70 -2.66 1.19 -7.94
N PRO A 71 -2.14 1.81 -9.01
CA PRO A 71 -0.80 2.38 -9.00
C PRO A 71 -0.70 3.62 -8.10
N LEU A 72 -1.84 4.15 -7.63
CA LEU A 72 -1.87 5.17 -6.59
C LEU A 72 -1.66 4.51 -5.22
N PRO A 73 -1.00 5.18 -4.26
CA PRO A 73 -0.83 4.66 -2.91
C PRO A 73 -2.17 4.70 -2.16
N LEU A 74 -3.06 3.77 -2.49
CA LEU A 74 -4.30 3.51 -1.79
C LEU A 74 -4.07 2.38 -0.80
N THR A 75 -4.50 2.63 0.43
CA THR A 75 -4.47 1.67 1.53
C THR A 75 -5.78 0.90 1.56
N SER A 76 -5.74 -0.42 1.80
CA SER A 76 -6.94 -1.26 1.92
C SER A 76 -7.52 -1.27 3.33
N GLU A 77 -6.82 -0.66 4.29
CA GLU A 77 -7.20 -0.50 5.69
C GLU A 77 -8.60 0.14 5.89
N PRO A 78 -9.01 1.21 5.17
CA PRO A 78 -10.37 1.75 5.27
C PRO A 78 -11.46 0.74 4.88
N ILE A 79 -11.16 -0.19 3.97
CA ILE A 79 -12.11 -1.23 3.56
C ILE A 79 -12.36 -2.23 4.70
N ALA A 80 -11.34 -2.53 5.51
CA ALA A 80 -11.50 -3.35 6.71
C ALA A 80 -12.42 -2.69 7.73
N ILE A 81 -12.27 -1.37 7.95
CA ILE A 81 -13.11 -0.57 8.87
C ILE A 81 -14.58 -0.61 8.42
N ILE A 82 -14.83 -0.46 7.12
CA ILE A 82 -16.17 -0.59 6.55
C ILE A 82 -16.74 -2.01 6.83
N GLY A 83 -15.91 -3.05 6.68
CA GLY A 83 -16.26 -4.44 7.03
C GLY A 83 -16.67 -4.62 8.50
N PHE A 84 -15.94 -4.00 9.43
CA PHE A 84 -16.27 -4.02 10.85
C PHE A 84 -17.58 -3.28 11.14
N GLY A 85 -17.81 -2.12 10.53
CA GLY A 85 -19.06 -1.36 10.65
C GLY A 85 -20.28 -2.15 10.18
N ALA A 86 -20.12 -3.00 9.17
CA ALA A 86 -21.17 -3.91 8.70
C ALA A 86 -21.25 -5.24 9.45
N LYS A 87 -20.54 -5.39 10.57
CA LYS A 87 -20.56 -6.56 11.46
C LYS A 87 -20.11 -7.87 10.78
N ILE A 88 -19.25 -7.79 9.77
CA ILE A 88 -18.66 -8.98 9.16
C ILE A 88 -17.67 -9.62 10.17
N PRO A 89 -17.67 -10.96 10.36
CA PRO A 89 -16.74 -11.61 11.28
C PRO A 89 -15.27 -11.30 10.94
N LEU A 90 -14.45 -11.05 11.97
CA LEU A 90 -13.04 -10.70 11.83
C LEU A 90 -12.27 -11.64 10.89
N TRP A 91 -12.39 -12.95 11.11
CA TRP A 91 -11.71 -13.96 10.30
C TRP A 91 -12.15 -13.94 8.84
N THR A 92 -13.43 -13.64 8.58
CA THR A 92 -13.94 -13.47 7.21
C THR A 92 -13.27 -12.27 6.54
N ILE A 93 -13.12 -11.15 7.24
CA ILE A 93 -12.42 -9.97 6.72
C ILE A 93 -10.95 -10.29 6.46
N ILE A 94 -10.24 -10.88 7.44
CA ILE A 94 -8.82 -11.24 7.31
C ILE A 94 -8.60 -12.16 6.10
N CYS A 95 -9.34 -13.26 5.99
CA CYS A 95 -9.16 -14.22 4.90
C CYS A 95 -9.50 -13.59 3.55
N THR A 96 -10.65 -12.91 3.45
CA THR A 96 -11.12 -12.31 2.19
C THR A 96 -10.16 -11.25 1.69
N MET A 97 -9.76 -10.32 2.57
CA MET A 97 -8.85 -9.26 2.21
C MET A 97 -7.46 -9.82 1.90
N SER A 98 -6.94 -10.77 2.68
CA SER A 98 -5.61 -11.35 2.41
C SER A 98 -5.54 -12.06 1.06
N VAL A 99 -6.57 -12.87 0.73
CA VAL A 99 -6.68 -13.54 -0.58
C VAL A 99 -6.78 -12.52 -1.70
N THR A 100 -7.69 -11.55 -1.57
CA THR A 100 -7.90 -10.52 -2.60
C THR A 100 -6.65 -9.67 -2.82
N SER A 101 -6.04 -9.23 -1.73
CA SER A 101 -4.81 -8.43 -1.68
C SER A 101 -3.62 -9.16 -2.33
N HIS A 102 -3.55 -10.49 -2.13
CA HIS A 102 -2.57 -11.33 -2.79
C HIS A 102 -2.82 -11.42 -4.31
N LEU A 103 -4.08 -11.65 -4.72
CA LEU A 103 -4.48 -11.72 -6.13
C LEU A 103 -4.32 -10.38 -6.88
N ALA A 104 -4.39 -9.26 -6.18
CA ALA A 104 -4.09 -7.94 -6.73
C ALA A 104 -2.63 -7.84 -7.25
N GLY A 105 -1.70 -8.63 -6.70
CA GLY A 105 -0.31 -8.67 -7.13
C GLY A 105 -0.12 -9.09 -8.58
N PRO A 106 -0.56 -10.31 -8.96
CA PRO A 106 -0.61 -10.77 -10.35
C PRO A 106 -1.32 -9.80 -11.28
N ILE A 107 -2.45 -9.22 -10.87
CA ILE A 107 -3.19 -8.28 -11.70
C ILE A 107 -2.34 -7.02 -11.95
N GLY A 108 -1.75 -6.44 -10.91
CA GLY A 108 -0.86 -5.29 -11.05
C GLY A 108 0.35 -5.59 -11.93
N TYR A 109 0.94 -6.79 -11.80
CA TYR A 109 2.01 -7.26 -12.68
C TYR A 109 1.56 -7.29 -14.15
N LEU A 110 0.41 -7.91 -14.44
CA LEU A 110 -0.10 -8.02 -15.80
C LEU A 110 -0.45 -6.64 -16.38
N CYS A 111 -1.03 -5.75 -15.57
CA CYS A 111 -1.27 -4.36 -15.95
C CYS A 111 0.04 -3.66 -16.32
N GLY A 112 1.05 -3.72 -15.45
CA GLY A 112 2.36 -3.13 -15.69
C GLY A 112 3.05 -3.67 -16.94
N GLN A 113 2.97 -4.99 -17.15
CA GLN A 113 3.50 -5.64 -18.35
C GLN A 113 2.79 -5.18 -19.62
N SER A 114 1.46 -5.05 -19.58
CA SER A 114 0.63 -4.70 -20.74
C SER A 114 0.84 -3.26 -21.19
N ILE A 115 1.05 -2.34 -20.24
CA ILE A 115 1.15 -0.91 -20.56
C ILE A 115 2.58 -0.39 -20.74
N ARG A 116 3.61 -1.24 -20.58
CA ARG A 116 5.02 -0.80 -20.59
C ARG A 116 5.48 -0.15 -21.91
N ASN A 117 4.78 -0.43 -23.01
CA ASN A 117 5.11 0.08 -24.34
C ASN A 117 4.50 1.46 -24.65
N PHE A 118 3.61 1.98 -23.80
CA PHE A 118 3.04 3.31 -24.03
C PHE A 118 4.05 4.42 -23.70
N SER A 119 4.20 5.39 -24.59
CA SER A 119 5.20 6.47 -24.47
C SER A 119 5.05 7.29 -23.19
N PHE A 120 3.81 7.52 -22.72
CA PHE A 120 3.56 8.20 -21.44
C PHE A 120 4.07 7.39 -20.24
N VAL A 121 3.86 6.07 -20.25
CA VAL A 121 4.33 5.17 -19.19
C VAL A 121 5.84 5.13 -19.17
N GLN A 122 6.50 5.03 -20.33
CA GLN A 122 7.96 5.08 -20.42
C GLN A 122 8.53 6.38 -19.87
N LYS A 123 7.90 7.53 -20.17
CA LYS A 123 8.28 8.83 -19.60
C LYS A 123 8.13 8.86 -18.07
N LEU A 124 7.09 8.21 -17.53
CA LEU A 124 6.89 8.10 -16.09
C LEU A 124 7.95 7.20 -15.42
N LEU A 125 8.23 6.04 -16.03
CA LEU A 125 9.23 5.05 -15.58
C LEU A 125 10.66 5.62 -15.63
N GLN A 126 11.01 6.36 -16.68
CA GLN A 126 12.33 6.98 -16.83
C GLN A 126 12.47 8.31 -16.08
N GLY A 127 11.34 8.93 -15.69
CA GLY A 127 11.29 10.18 -14.95
C GLY A 127 11.08 9.95 -13.45
N ARG A 128 9.83 10.14 -13.00
CA ARG A 128 9.47 10.15 -11.57
C ARG A 128 9.67 8.80 -10.87
N LEU A 129 9.46 7.69 -11.59
CA LEU A 129 9.57 6.34 -11.03
C LEU A 129 10.94 5.69 -11.25
N LYS A 130 11.91 6.42 -11.83
CA LYS A 130 13.24 5.88 -12.15
C LYS A 130 13.94 5.24 -10.94
N PRO A 131 13.99 5.86 -9.74
CA PRO A 131 14.65 5.24 -8.59
C PRO A 131 13.99 3.92 -8.16
N LEU A 132 12.66 3.85 -8.27
CA LEU A 132 11.91 2.64 -7.93
C LEU A 132 12.09 1.56 -9.00
N CYS A 133 12.19 1.94 -10.28
CA CYS A 133 12.52 1.02 -11.37
C CYS A 133 13.93 0.43 -11.20
N GLU A 134 14.93 1.26 -10.90
CA GLU A 134 16.30 0.80 -10.63
C GLU A 134 16.35 -0.11 -9.40
N PHE A 135 15.60 0.21 -8.35
CA PHE A 135 15.47 -0.64 -7.17
C PHE A 135 14.87 -2.02 -7.50
N VAL A 136 13.77 -2.05 -8.26
CA VAL A 136 13.11 -3.31 -8.67
C VAL A 136 13.98 -4.09 -9.65
N GLN A 137 14.66 -3.43 -10.58
CA GLN A 137 15.61 -4.08 -11.49
C GLN A 137 16.78 -4.72 -10.74
N LYS A 138 17.35 -4.00 -9.77
CA LYS A 138 18.51 -4.48 -9.01
C LYS A 138 18.17 -5.62 -8.06
N ASN A 139 17.02 -5.55 -7.37
CA ASN A 139 16.64 -6.52 -6.34
C ASN A 139 15.68 -7.60 -6.84
N GLY A 140 15.11 -7.43 -8.03
CA GLY A 140 14.17 -8.36 -8.67
C GLY A 140 13.04 -8.77 -7.74
N VAL A 141 12.94 -10.08 -7.50
CA VAL A 141 11.92 -10.70 -6.66
C VAL A 141 11.97 -10.20 -5.21
N ALA A 142 13.16 -9.88 -4.69
CA ALA A 142 13.30 -9.35 -3.34
C ALA A 142 12.66 -7.97 -3.19
N ALA A 143 12.61 -7.15 -4.26
CA ALA A 143 11.89 -5.88 -4.25
C ALA A 143 10.39 -6.07 -4.01
N VAL A 144 9.81 -7.08 -4.64
CA VAL A 144 8.39 -7.43 -4.49
C VAL A 144 8.12 -7.98 -3.10
N ALA A 145 8.99 -8.84 -2.59
CA ALA A 145 8.90 -9.37 -1.22
C ALA A 145 8.98 -8.24 -0.17
N MET A 146 9.91 -7.31 -0.35
CA MET A 146 10.01 -6.09 0.46
C MET A 146 8.74 -5.24 0.33
N GLY A 147 8.20 -5.05 -0.88
CA GLY A 147 6.92 -4.38 -1.11
C GLY A 147 5.75 -5.03 -0.36
N ALA A 148 5.72 -6.36 -0.33
CA ALA A 148 4.66 -7.15 0.29
C ALA A 148 4.72 -7.12 1.82
N LEU A 149 5.90 -7.01 2.42
CA LEU A 149 6.11 -7.09 3.87
C LEU A 149 6.31 -5.73 4.53
N LEU A 150 7.12 -4.85 3.93
CA LEU A 150 7.49 -3.54 4.48
C LEU A 150 6.40 -2.49 4.18
N PRO A 151 6.43 -1.32 4.84
CA PRO A 151 5.54 -0.18 4.50
C PRO A 151 5.94 0.49 3.17
N LEU A 152 6.22 -0.31 2.15
CA LEU A 152 6.45 0.10 0.77
C LEU A 152 5.15 -0.07 -0.03
N PRO A 153 4.95 0.73 -1.10
CA PRO A 153 3.76 0.65 -1.93
C PRO A 153 3.80 -0.62 -2.80
N TYR A 154 3.25 -1.70 -2.27
CA TYR A 154 3.22 -3.01 -2.94
C TYR A 154 2.70 -2.95 -4.37
N ALA A 155 1.57 -2.27 -4.60
CA ALA A 155 0.96 -2.14 -5.92
C ALA A 155 1.95 -1.56 -6.94
N LEU A 156 2.68 -0.50 -6.57
CA LEU A 156 3.72 0.06 -7.44
C LEU A 156 4.85 -0.93 -7.70
N THR A 157 5.27 -1.71 -6.70
CA THR A 157 6.33 -2.70 -6.88
C THR A 157 5.93 -3.82 -7.83
N THR A 158 4.68 -4.30 -7.80
CA THR A 158 4.19 -5.35 -8.70
C THR A 158 3.99 -4.84 -10.12
N TRP A 159 3.47 -3.62 -10.29
CA TRP A 159 3.37 -2.95 -11.59
C TRP A 159 4.74 -2.78 -12.25
N ILE A 160 5.72 -2.28 -11.50
CA ILE A 160 7.08 -2.08 -12.02
C ILE A 160 7.75 -3.42 -12.31
N ALA A 161 7.55 -4.45 -11.47
CA ALA A 161 8.04 -5.79 -11.74
C ALA A 161 7.51 -6.33 -13.08
N GLY A 162 6.23 -6.10 -13.39
CA GLY A 162 5.63 -6.43 -14.68
C GLY A 162 6.18 -5.61 -15.85
N ALA A 163 6.34 -4.30 -15.66
CA ALA A 163 6.87 -3.40 -16.69
C ALA A 163 8.32 -3.74 -17.06
N VAL A 164 9.14 -4.08 -16.06
CA VAL A 164 10.56 -4.44 -16.21
C VAL A 164 10.75 -5.89 -16.66
N GLY A 165 9.76 -6.76 -16.45
CA GLY A 165 9.82 -8.16 -16.87
C GLY A 165 10.48 -9.10 -15.87
N ILE A 166 10.29 -8.87 -14.57
CA ILE A 166 10.64 -9.86 -13.53
C ILE A 166 9.76 -11.11 -13.73
N GLY A 167 10.23 -12.32 -13.43
CA GLY A 167 9.41 -13.52 -13.65
C GLY A 167 8.07 -13.50 -12.89
N PHE A 168 6.97 -13.77 -13.59
CA PHE A 168 5.60 -13.76 -13.04
C PHE A 168 5.45 -14.66 -11.81
N TRP A 169 5.88 -15.93 -11.91
CA TRP A 169 5.74 -16.89 -10.81
C TRP A 169 6.54 -16.51 -9.58
N TYR A 170 7.74 -15.95 -9.76
CA TYR A 170 8.53 -15.47 -8.63
C TYR A 170 7.89 -14.24 -7.98
N THR A 171 7.32 -13.34 -8.77
CA THR A 171 6.55 -12.19 -8.28
C THR A 171 5.34 -12.68 -7.47
N PHE A 172 4.58 -13.64 -8.00
CA PHE A 172 3.43 -14.24 -7.33
C PHE A 172 3.81 -14.90 -5.99
N LEU A 173 4.91 -15.67 -5.96
CA LEU A 173 5.40 -16.28 -4.72
C LEU A 173 5.84 -15.23 -3.70
N ALA A 174 6.56 -14.19 -4.12
CA ALA A 174 6.94 -13.09 -3.24
C ALA A 174 5.72 -12.35 -2.66
N SER A 175 4.66 -12.21 -3.46
CA SER A 175 3.37 -11.65 -3.06
C SER A 175 2.64 -12.44 -1.99
N THR A 176 3.02 -13.69 -1.69
CA THR A 176 2.39 -14.47 -0.59
C THR A 176 2.66 -13.87 0.78
N LEU A 177 3.79 -13.18 0.98
CA LEU A 177 4.12 -12.47 2.22
C LEU A 177 3.09 -11.40 2.59
N ARG A 178 2.30 -10.96 1.60
CA ARG A 178 1.20 -10.02 1.79
C ARG A 178 0.09 -10.57 2.68
N TRP A 179 -0.10 -11.89 2.72
CA TRP A 179 -1.05 -12.51 3.65
C TRP A 179 -0.70 -12.18 5.10
N VAL A 180 0.60 -12.26 5.44
CA VAL A 180 1.08 -11.95 6.79
C VAL A 180 0.83 -10.49 7.12
N LYS A 181 1.25 -9.58 6.23
CA LYS A 181 1.05 -8.14 6.42
C LYS A 181 -0.44 -7.80 6.55
N THR A 182 -1.27 -8.18 5.58
CA THR A 182 -2.71 -7.85 5.58
C THR A 182 -3.42 -8.42 6.81
N ALA A 183 -3.15 -9.67 7.19
CA ALA A 183 -3.72 -10.25 8.39
C ALA A 183 -3.30 -9.49 9.66
N MET A 184 -2.03 -9.13 9.79
CA MET A 184 -1.53 -8.35 10.93
C MET A 184 -2.21 -6.97 11.03
N TYR A 185 -2.30 -6.23 9.91
CA TYR A 185 -2.92 -4.90 9.91
C TYR A 185 -4.42 -4.97 10.24
N VAL A 186 -5.16 -5.88 9.62
CA VAL A 186 -6.60 -6.06 9.92
C VAL A 186 -6.82 -6.47 11.37
N TYR A 187 -5.97 -7.34 11.91
CA TYR A 187 -6.03 -7.73 13.32
C TYR A 187 -5.78 -6.54 14.26
N LEU A 188 -4.75 -5.73 14.00
CA LEU A 188 -4.47 -4.52 14.78
C LEU A 188 -5.62 -3.50 14.71
N LEU A 189 -6.22 -3.32 13.53
CA LEU A 189 -7.39 -2.47 13.36
C LEU A 189 -8.58 -2.99 14.16
N SER A 190 -8.77 -4.31 14.22
CA SER A 190 -9.84 -4.90 15.02
C SER A 190 -9.70 -4.60 16.51
N LEU A 191 -8.47 -4.60 17.04
CA LEU A 191 -8.20 -4.20 18.42
C LEU A 191 -8.57 -2.73 18.65
N GLY A 192 -8.18 -1.85 17.74
CA GLY A 192 -8.54 -0.43 17.81
C GLY A 192 -10.05 -0.19 17.74
N TRP A 193 -10.75 -0.95 16.89
CA TRP A 193 -12.20 -0.87 16.73
C TRP A 193 -12.96 -1.40 17.96
N MET A 194 -12.45 -2.45 18.61
CA MET A 194 -13.05 -3.00 19.83
C MET A 194 -12.93 -2.07 21.05
N MET A 195 -12.00 -1.11 21.01
CA MET A 195 -11.76 -0.14 22.09
C MET A 195 -12.56 1.17 21.93
N SER A 196 -13.26 1.35 20.81
CA SER A 196 -14.05 2.56 20.48
C SER A 196 -15.55 2.36 20.65
#